data_AF-A0A7K0CE21-F1
#
_entry.id   AF-A0A7K0CE21-F1
#
_cell.length_a   1.000
_cell.length_b   1.000
_cell.length_c   1.000
_cell.angle_alpha   90.00
_cell.angle_beta   90.00
_cell.angle_gamma   90.00
#
_symmetry.space_group_name_H-M   'P 1'
#
loop_
_entity.id
_entity.type
_entity.pdbx_description
1 polymer ?
#
loop_
_entity_poly.entity_id
_entity_poly.type
_entity_poly.pdbx_seq_one_letter_code
_entity_poly.pdbx_strand_id
1 'polypeptide(L)' 'MRGPRTQAQRDATTVESVYVALTAVVLAGAVFAVIAGPALYFDWVTGGARTPLLRAAAATGLVAFAVRLVVGLRRW' A
#
# COMPACT_ATOMS: atom_id res chain seq x y z
N MET A 1 11.31 34.25 12.33
CA MET A 1 10.61 33.15 13.03
C MET A 1 9.30 32.89 12.29
N ARG A 2 9.06 31.69 11.75
CA ARG A 2 7.76 31.38 11.12
C ARG A 2 6.71 31.35 12.23
N GLY A 3 5.64 32.14 12.09
CA GLY A 3 4.53 32.17 13.05
C GLY A 3 3.82 30.80 13.15
N PRO A 4 2.98 30.60 14.17
CA PRO A 4 2.27 29.34 14.37
C PRO A 4 1.47 28.95 13.12
N ARG A 5 1.54 27.66 12.73
CA ARG A 5 0.71 27.14 11.63
C ARG A 5 -0.76 27.37 11.95
N THR A 6 -1.49 27.94 10.99
CA THR A 6 -2.94 28.13 11.08
C THR A 6 -3.65 26.79 11.09
N GLN A 7 -4.92 26.73 11.54
CA GLN A 7 -5.64 25.45 11.57
C GLN A 7 -5.78 24.83 10.18
N ALA A 8 -6.08 25.65 9.17
CA ALA A 8 -6.17 25.20 7.78
C ALA A 8 -4.88 24.48 7.31
N GLN A 9 -3.70 24.92 7.76
CA GLN A 9 -2.43 24.26 7.43
C GLN A 9 -2.26 22.90 8.13
N ARG A 10 -2.81 22.73 9.34
CA ARG A 10 -2.74 21.45 10.07
C ARG A 10 -3.71 20.42 9.50
N ASP A 11 -4.91 20.87 9.15
CA ASP A 11 -5.93 20.02 8.52
C ASP A 11 -5.45 19.52 7.15
N ALA A 12 -4.82 20.38 6.35
CA ALA A 12 -4.21 20.00 5.08
C ALA A 12 -3.17 18.88 5.26
N THR A 13 -2.21 19.04 6.18
CA THR A 13 -1.20 18.00 6.46
C THR A 13 -1.81 16.68 6.93
N THR A 14 -2.89 16.75 7.72
CA THR A 14 -3.60 15.56 8.21
C THR A 14 -4.29 14.83 7.06
N VAL A 15 -5.05 15.55 6.23
CA VAL A 15 -5.74 14.98 5.07
C VAL A 15 -4.75 14.35 4.08
N GLU A 16 -3.62 15.00 3.83
CA GLU A 16 -2.57 14.48 2.95
C GLU A 16 -1.95 13.19 3.49
N SER A 17 -1.68 13.14 4.80
CA SER A 17 -1.14 11.94 5.45
C SER A 17 -2.11 10.76 5.34
N VAL A 18 -3.40 11.01 5.61
CA VAL A 18 -4.46 9.99 5.49
C VAL A 18 -4.62 9.55 4.03
N TYR A 19 -4.61 10.48 3.07
CA TYR A 19 -4.68 10.17 1.65
C TYR A 19 -3.53 9.29 1.19
N VAL A 20 -2.30 9.61 1.60
CA VAL A 20 -1.11 8.79 1.30
C VAL A 20 -1.25 7.39 1.90
N ALA A 21 -1.72 7.27 3.14
CA ALA A 21 -1.94 5.98 3.79
C ALA A 21 -3.01 5.14 3.06
N LEU A 22 -4.16 5.74 2.75
CA LEU A 22 -5.25 5.05 2.04
C LEU A 22 -4.83 4.58 0.66
N THR A 23 -4.14 5.43 -0.11
CA THR A 23 -3.65 5.06 -1.44
C THR A 23 -2.55 4.00 -1.38
N ALA A 24 -1.72 3.97 -0.32
CA ALA A 24 -0.78 2.88 -0.09
C ALA A 24 -1.47 1.54 0.17
N VAL A 25 -2.55 1.53 0.97
CA VAL A 25 -3.35 0.31 1.21
C VAL A 25 -3.99 -0.20 -0.08
N VAL A 26 -4.60 0.69 -0.86
CA VAL A 26 -5.23 0.34 -2.15
C VAL A 26 -4.20 -0.26 -3.10
N LEU A 27 -3.03 0.35 -3.22
CA LEU A 27 -1.95 -0.16 -4.06
C LEU A 27 -1.49 -1.55 -3.60
N ALA A 28 -1.30 -1.75 -2.30
CA ALA A 28 -0.89 -3.03 -1.74
C ALA A 28 -1.91 -4.14 -2.02
N GLY A 29 -3.20 -3.84 -1.85
CA GLY A 29 -4.30 -4.74 -2.19
C GLY A 29 -4.33 -5.07 -3.68
N ALA A 30 -4.13 -4.08 -4.55
CA ALA A 30 -4.07 -4.29 -6.00
C ALA A 30 -2.88 -5.19 -6.40
N VAL A 31 -1.69 -4.93 -5.86
CA VAL A 31 -0.49 -5.75 -6.09
C VAL A 31 -0.72 -7.18 -5.61
N PHE A 32 -1.28 -7.35 -4.42
CA PHE A 32 -1.64 -8.68 -3.90
C PHE A 32 -2.63 -9.39 -4.83
N ALA A 33 -3.72 -8.73 -5.23
CA ALA A 33 -4.75 -9.31 -6.07
C ALA A 33 -4.20 -9.74 -7.44
N VAL A 34 -3.29 -8.97 -8.03
CA VAL A 34 -2.63 -9.31 -9.31
C VAL A 34 -1.78 -10.57 -9.16
N ILE A 35 -0.98 -10.68 -8.10
CA ILE A 35 -0.05 -11.82 -7.92
C ILE A 35 -0.77 -13.07 -7.40
N ALA A 36 -1.67 -12.91 -6.44
CA ALA A 36 -2.41 -14.01 -5.82
C ALA A 36 -3.60 -14.47 -6.68
N GLY A 37 -4.08 -13.63 -7.60
CA GLY A 37 -5.26 -13.88 -8.43
C GLY A 37 -5.25 -15.24 -9.14
N PRO A 38 -4.16 -15.63 -9.84
CA PRO A 38 -4.02 -16.95 -10.44
C PRO A 38 -4.30 -18.14 -9.50
N ALA A 39 -3.93 -18.02 -8.22
CA ALA A 39 -4.11 -19.07 -7.21
C ALA A 39 -5.42 -18.98 -6.41
N LEU A 40 -6.12 -17.83 -6.46
CA LEU A 40 -7.34 -17.58 -5.69
C LEU A 40 -8.60 -17.67 -6.54
N TYR A 41 -8.55 -17.24 -7.81
CA TYR A 41 -9.74 -17.06 -8.65
C TYR A 41 -9.74 -17.89 -9.93
N PHE A 42 -8.57 -18.36 -10.38
CA PHE A 42 -8.43 -19.00 -11.69
C PHE A 42 -7.99 -20.46 -11.64
N ASP A 43 -7.71 -21.02 -10.46
CA ASP A 43 -7.19 -22.38 -10.26
C ASP A 43 -5.93 -22.71 -11.11
N TRP A 44 -5.20 -21.70 -11.56
CA TRP A 44 -4.00 -21.85 -12.39
C TRP A 44 -2.80 -22.37 -11.61
N VAL A 45 -2.78 -22.13 -10.30
CA VAL A 45 -1.69 -22.56 -9.41
C VAL A 45 -2.26 -23.40 -8.28
N THR A 46 -1.98 -24.70 -8.33
CA THR A 46 -2.46 -25.69 -7.36
C THR A 46 -1.30 -26.43 -6.70
N GLY A 47 -1.60 -27.21 -5.67
CA GLY A 47 -0.62 -28.03 -4.96
C GLY A 47 0.46 -27.22 -4.23
N GLY A 48 1.69 -27.74 -4.22
CA GLY A 48 2.80 -27.19 -3.41
C GLY A 48 3.21 -25.76 -3.77
N ALA A 49 2.88 -25.27 -4.97
CA ALA A 49 3.22 -23.93 -5.42
C ALA A 49 2.25 -22.84 -4.91
N ARG A 50 1.06 -23.21 -4.43
CA ARG A 50 0.03 -22.25 -4.01
C ARG A 50 0.46 -21.43 -2.80
N THR A 51 0.88 -22.09 -1.73
CA THR A 51 1.33 -21.42 -0.49
C THR A 51 2.51 -20.47 -0.69
N PRO A 52 3.61 -20.85 -1.36
CA PRO A 52 4.72 -19.92 -1.60
C PRO A 52 4.31 -18.74 -2.47
N LEU A 53 3.43 -18.93 -3.47
CA LEU A 53 2.91 -17.82 -4.28
C LEU A 53 2.13 -16.82 -3.42
N LEU A 54 1.21 -17.29 -2.57
CA LEU A 54 0.43 -16.41 -1.69
C LEU A 54 1.32 -15.64 -0.71
N ARG A 55 2.37 -16.27 -0.19
CA ARG A 55 3.38 -15.60 0.65
C ARG A 55 4.17 -14.55 -0.12
N ALA A 56 4.56 -14.85 -1.35
CA ALA A 56 5.24 -13.89 -2.21
C ALA A 56 4.33 -12.69 -2.55
N ALA A 57 3.05 -12.94 -2.85
CA ALA A 57 2.06 -11.90 -3.08
C ALA A 57 1.91 -10.97 -1.86
N ALA A 58 1.79 -11.55 -0.66
CA ALA A 58 1.69 -10.79 0.59
C ALA A 58 2.95 -9.96 0.87
N ALA A 59 4.15 -10.56 0.72
CA ALA A 59 5.41 -9.86 0.90
C ALA A 59 5.57 -8.71 -0.10
N THR A 60 5.22 -8.92 -1.36
CA THR A 60 5.30 -7.89 -2.41
C THR A 60 4.31 -6.76 -2.16
N GLY A 61 3.07 -7.08 -1.75
CA GLY A 61 2.09 -6.09 -1.33
C GLY A 61 2.56 -5.25 -0.14
N LEU A 62 3.17 -5.88 0.86
CA LEU A 62 3.76 -5.18 2.02
C LEU A 62 4.91 -4.24 1.62
N VAL A 63 5.79 -4.67 0.72
CA VAL A 63 6.86 -3.82 0.19
C VAL A 63 6.28 -2.65 -0.59
N ALA A 64 5.29 -2.88 -1.47
CA ALA A 64 4.61 -1.83 -2.21
C ALA A 64 3.94 -0.80 -1.29
N PHE A 65 3.28 -1.26 -0.21
CA PHE A 65 2.73 -0.41 0.84
C PHE A 65 3.82 0.48 1.47
N ALA A 66 4.89 -0.14 1.98
CA ALA A 66 5.95 0.56 2.69
C ALA A 66 6.63 1.60 1.79
N VAL A 67 6.94 1.23 0.54
CA VAL A 67 7.51 2.16 -0.45
C VAL A 67 6.56 3.32 -0.72
N ARG A 68 5.28 3.05 -1.01
CA ARG A 68 4.30 4.09 -1.34
C ARG A 68 4.06 5.05 -0.17
N LEU A 69 4.04 4.52 1.05
CA LEU A 69 3.91 5.29 2.27
C LEU A 69 5.15 6.17 2.50
N VAL A 70 6.36 5.60 2.44
CA VAL A 70 7.61 6.35 2.65
C VAL A 70 7.81 7.42 1.58
N VAL A 71 7.59 7.11 0.31
CA VAL A 71 7.69 8.08 -0.79
C VAL A 71 6.64 9.18 -0.64
N GLY A 72 5.40 8.83 -0.28
CA GLY A 72 4.34 9.79 -0.04
C GLY A 72 4.70 10.74 1.10
N LEU A 73 5.08 10.20 2.26
CA LEU A 73 5.43 10.99 3.44
C LEU A 73 6.71 11.83 3.27
N ARG A 74 7.67 11.39 2.43
CA ARG A 74 8.89 12.18 2.14
C ARG A 74 8.66 13.33 1.16
N ARG A 75 7.60 13.26 0.35
CA ARG A 75 7.28 14.29 -0.64
C ARG A 75 6.61 15.51 0.00
N TRP A 76 6.07 15.34 1.21
CA TRP A 76 5.40 16.36 2.01
C TRP A 76 6.33 16.87 3.12
#